data_AF-A0A8S0WFP6-F1
#
_entry.id   AF-A0A8S0WFP6-F1
#
_cell.length_a   1.000
_cell.length_b   1.000
_cell.length_c   1.000
_cell.angle_alpha   90.00
_cell.angle_beta   90.00
_cell.angle_gamma   90.00
#
_symmetry.space_group_name_H-M   'P 1'
#
loop_
_entity.id
_entity.type
_entity.pdbx_description
1 polymer ?
#
loop_
_entity_poly.entity_id
_entity_poly.type
_entity_poly.pdbx_seq_one_letter_code
_entity_poly.pdbx_strand_id
1 'polypeptide(L)'
;MADPSHLTVPGTKVAQDLKLVAGVLQDMQDSGQLPLDPMSPGIPPAVFGAGGPMLKQFDQSTVVSRKGSQAPTPPLSVKGIGNKVAKPDYSESKIVLAMVGLPARGKSYLSNKLMIYLKWLEYDVKVFNVGQLRRTRAKQKAQQLGIKEDHNAAWFSHNNTEANLSREKLAHDSLEMLIQWLKDGGNVGIHDATNSTRARRASMEARVAKETGIQLIFLESQCDDPAVIAANVALKVSSGDPDYKGMDPEDAKRDFLRRITEYEKVYEAITEPHLSYLKIVNVGAQVEVSRIHGYLQSRIAFYLMNLHLKPRSIYLSRHGESQFNVEGKIGGDSLLSPNGEKYMHALPALIKDNIGDAPLTVWTSTLRRTIQTASELNYPKLTWKSLDELDAGVCDAMTYEEIEQAYPDDFANRDDDKFNYRYRGGESYRDVVVRLEPVIMELERQENILIIGHQAILRCLYAYFHHLPQVDLPYIKIPLHTVIKLTPKAYGCDEERYALPIQAVDTHRPKPKGSAPVVHASAAREYYTGDTELKV
;
A
#
# COMPACT_ATOMS: atom_id res chain seq x y z
N MET A 1 -32.18 52.59 -6.68
CA MET A 1 -31.44 53.86 -6.54
C MET A 1 -30.90 53.94 -5.12
N ALA A 2 -29.60 53.74 -4.94
CA ALA A 2 -28.76 54.26 -3.86
C ALA A 2 -27.31 53.82 -4.15
N ASP A 3 -26.38 54.71 -3.85
CA ASP A 3 -25.04 54.93 -4.39
C ASP A 3 -23.95 54.04 -3.74
N PRO A 4 -22.98 53.45 -4.48
CA PRO A 4 -21.89 52.67 -3.92
C PRO A 4 -20.60 53.51 -3.84
N SER A 5 -20.40 54.24 -2.75
CA SER A 5 -19.11 54.84 -2.42
C SER A 5 -18.79 54.63 -0.95
N HIS A 6 -17.91 53.67 -0.67
CA HIS A 6 -16.93 53.61 0.44
C HIS A 6 -16.65 52.16 0.82
N LEU A 7 -15.55 51.61 0.30
CA LEU A 7 -14.71 50.59 0.95
C LEU A 7 -13.37 50.54 0.19
N THR A 8 -12.45 51.40 0.58
CA THR A 8 -11.06 51.50 0.09
C THR A 8 -10.17 50.44 0.74
N VAL A 9 -9.39 49.73 -0.08
CA VAL A 9 -8.37 48.73 0.30
C VAL A 9 -7.01 49.42 0.53
N PRO A 10 -6.20 49.10 1.56
CA PRO A 10 -4.91 49.77 1.80
C PRO A 10 -3.77 49.13 0.98
N GLY A 11 -3.25 49.87 -0.01
CA GLY A 11 -2.21 49.43 -0.96
C GLY A 11 -0.77 49.90 -0.68
N THR A 12 -0.39 50.20 0.58
CA THR A 12 0.90 50.86 0.86
C THR A 12 1.88 50.12 1.78
N LYS A 13 1.59 48.89 2.23
CA LYS A 13 2.54 48.10 3.05
C LYS A 13 3.44 47.11 2.27
N VAL A 14 3.02 46.64 1.10
CA VAL A 14 3.77 45.60 0.35
C VAL A 14 5.04 46.13 -0.34
N ALA A 15 5.07 47.42 -0.69
CA ALA A 15 6.22 48.02 -1.40
C ALA A 15 7.41 48.39 -0.48
N GLN A 16 7.21 48.51 0.83
CA GLN A 16 8.28 48.80 1.80
C GLN A 16 8.98 47.52 2.26
N ASP A 17 8.23 46.41 2.41
CA ASP A 17 8.80 45.12 2.83
C ASP A 17 9.67 44.48 1.74
N LEU A 18 9.36 44.71 0.45
CA LEU A 18 10.16 44.23 -0.68
C LEU A 18 11.51 44.95 -0.82
N LYS A 19 11.66 46.19 -0.33
CA LYS A 19 12.95 46.90 -0.32
C LYS A 19 13.85 46.48 0.84
N LEU A 20 13.27 46.04 1.96
CA LEU A 20 14.04 45.53 3.11
C LEU A 20 14.68 44.17 2.81
N VAL A 21 13.98 43.29 2.09
CA VAL A 21 14.49 41.94 1.73
C VAL A 21 15.61 42.01 0.68
N ALA A 22 15.57 42.99 -0.23
CA ALA A 22 16.62 43.20 -1.23
C ALA A 22 17.95 43.70 -0.62
N GLY A 23 17.90 44.53 0.44
CA GLY A 23 19.12 45.00 1.13
C GLY A 23 19.80 43.90 1.95
N VAL A 24 19.03 43.02 2.60
CA VAL A 24 19.57 41.91 3.41
C VAL A 24 20.30 40.86 2.55
N LEU A 25 19.85 40.63 1.31
CA LEU A 25 20.49 39.70 0.38
C LEU A 25 21.81 40.25 -0.19
N GLN A 26 21.99 41.57 -0.20
CA GLN A 26 23.20 42.23 -0.71
C GLN A 26 24.31 42.29 0.36
N ASP A 27 23.94 42.50 1.64
CA ASP A 27 24.89 42.46 2.77
C ASP A 27 25.44 41.04 3.05
N MET A 28 24.73 39.98 2.65
CA MET A 28 25.19 38.59 2.81
C MET A 28 26.17 38.13 1.71
N GLN A 29 26.30 38.88 0.60
CA GLN A 29 27.20 38.52 -0.50
C GLN A 29 28.60 39.14 -0.38
N ASP A 30 28.77 40.22 0.40
CA ASP A 30 30.03 40.98 0.49
C ASP A 30 30.91 40.68 1.72
N SER A 31 30.47 39.85 2.68
CA SER A 31 31.29 39.51 3.86
C SER A 31 32.08 38.20 3.68
N GLY A 32 33.09 38.25 2.81
CA GLY A 32 34.14 37.23 2.71
C GLY A 32 35.27 37.46 3.72
N GLN A 33 35.58 36.42 4.51
CA GLN A 33 36.81 36.19 5.28
C GLN A 33 37.24 37.22 6.35
N LEU A 34 36.99 36.91 7.62
CA LEU A 34 37.83 37.33 8.76
C LEU A 34 37.95 36.19 9.81
N PRO A 35 39.07 36.11 10.57
CA PRO A 35 39.46 34.93 11.33
C PRO A 35 38.76 34.84 12.70
N LEU A 36 38.34 33.63 13.09
CA LEU A 36 37.63 33.35 14.34
C LEU A 36 38.60 33.19 15.53
N ASP A 37 38.38 34.00 16.56
CA ASP A 37 39.03 33.99 17.87
C ASP A 37 38.30 32.98 18.80
N PRO A 38 38.97 32.03 19.48
CA PRO A 38 38.29 30.87 20.06
C PRO A 38 38.03 31.03 21.56
N MET A 39 37.23 31.99 22.01
CA MET A 39 36.73 32.01 23.40
C MET A 39 35.36 32.70 23.49
N SER A 40 34.27 31.95 23.28
CA SER A 40 32.92 32.32 23.73
C SER A 40 32.15 31.06 24.13
N PRO A 41 31.56 30.99 25.33
CA PRO A 41 30.90 29.79 25.83
C PRO A 41 29.47 29.73 25.28
N GLY A 42 29.16 28.78 24.40
CA GLY A 42 27.76 28.54 23.99
C GLY A 42 27.49 27.74 22.72
N ILE A 43 28.49 27.30 21.94
CA ILE A 43 28.26 26.54 20.70
C ILE A 43 29.03 25.22 20.75
N PRO A 44 28.37 24.04 20.62
CA PRO A 44 29.08 22.76 20.52
C PRO A 44 29.84 22.68 19.18
N PRO A 45 31.06 22.09 19.14
CA PRO A 45 31.88 22.08 17.93
C PRO A 45 31.23 21.26 16.80
N ALA A 46 31.39 21.75 15.57
CA ALA A 46 30.89 21.13 14.33
C ALA A 46 31.66 19.83 14.01
N VAL A 47 31.40 18.76 14.76
CA VAL A 47 31.95 17.42 14.53
C VAL A 47 31.09 16.60 13.55
N PHE A 48 29.87 17.06 13.22
CA PHE A 48 28.89 16.34 12.40
C PHE A 48 28.30 17.18 11.24
N GLY A 49 29.13 18.00 10.59
CA GLY A 49 28.75 18.71 9.37
C GLY A 49 29.14 17.94 8.10
N ALA A 50 28.28 17.95 7.09
CA ALA A 50 28.59 17.42 5.76
C ALA A 50 29.82 18.15 5.17
N GLY A 51 30.97 17.46 5.17
CA GLY A 51 32.25 18.00 4.69
C GLY A 51 33.41 17.99 5.71
N GLY A 52 33.18 17.57 6.95
CA GLY A 52 34.23 17.50 7.97
C GLY A 52 35.37 16.49 7.69
N PRO A 53 36.55 16.64 8.32
CA PRO A 53 37.73 15.80 8.08
C PRO A 53 37.48 14.30 8.30
N MET A 54 36.58 13.96 9.23
CA MET A 54 36.21 12.57 9.53
C MET A 54 35.46 11.91 8.35
N LEU A 55 34.59 12.64 7.64
CA LEU A 55 33.90 12.12 6.45
C LEU A 55 34.87 11.88 5.29
N LYS A 56 35.89 12.73 5.14
CA LYS A 56 36.97 12.54 4.14
C LYS A 56 37.86 11.34 4.47
N GLN A 57 38.09 11.03 5.75
CA GLN A 57 38.79 9.81 6.15
C GLN A 57 37.95 8.53 5.93
N PHE A 58 36.62 8.60 6.06
CA PHE A 58 35.71 7.51 5.68
C PHE A 58 35.66 7.28 4.16
N ASP A 59 35.76 8.34 3.36
CA ASP A 59 35.78 8.24 1.90
C ASP A 59 37.11 7.68 1.38
N GLN A 60 38.24 7.99 2.04
CA GLN A 60 39.54 7.40 1.71
C GLN A 60 39.69 5.93 2.14
N SER A 61 39.06 5.51 3.24
CA SER A 61 39.07 4.11 3.69
C SER A 61 38.21 3.18 2.83
N THR A 62 37.27 3.72 2.04
CA THR A 62 36.43 2.96 1.10
C THR A 62 37.03 2.83 -0.30
N VAL A 63 38.06 3.61 -0.66
CA VAL A 63 38.77 3.48 -1.95
C VAL A 63 39.48 2.12 -2.09
N VAL A 64 39.88 1.48 -0.99
CA VAL A 64 40.52 0.16 -1.01
C VAL A 64 39.53 -0.99 -1.31
N SER A 65 38.21 -0.75 -1.20
CA SER A 65 37.17 -1.75 -1.54
C SER A 65 36.76 -1.76 -3.02
N ARG A 66 37.43 -1.01 -3.89
CA ARG A 66 37.16 -1.01 -5.35
C ARG A 66 38.03 -2.01 -6.13
N LYS A 67 38.35 -3.18 -5.56
CA LYS A 67 38.83 -4.32 -6.36
C LYS A 67 37.63 -5.11 -6.83
N GLY A 68 37.45 -5.22 -8.14
CA GLY A 68 36.40 -6.05 -8.74
C GLY A 68 36.44 -7.46 -8.16
N SER A 69 35.29 -7.95 -7.71
CA SER A 69 35.18 -9.29 -7.15
C SER A 69 35.49 -10.32 -8.23
N GLN A 70 36.65 -10.95 -8.14
CA GLN A 70 36.77 -12.32 -8.66
C GLN A 70 35.83 -13.20 -7.83
N ALA A 71 35.24 -14.22 -8.47
CA ALA A 71 34.34 -15.16 -7.82
C ALA A 71 34.97 -15.65 -6.50
N PRO A 72 34.33 -15.45 -5.34
CA PRO A 72 34.82 -16.01 -4.11
C PRO A 72 34.66 -17.53 -4.23
N THR A 73 35.75 -18.27 -4.04
CA THR A 73 35.69 -19.66 -3.57
C THR A 73 34.67 -19.70 -2.43
N PRO A 74 33.69 -20.63 -2.42
CA PRO A 74 32.60 -20.58 -1.44
C PRO A 74 33.19 -20.55 -0.02
N PRO A 75 32.70 -19.66 0.87
CA PRO A 75 33.20 -19.61 2.23
C PRO A 75 32.97 -20.96 2.90
N LEU A 76 34.07 -21.58 3.32
CA LEU A 76 34.10 -22.81 4.11
C LEU A 76 33.56 -22.53 5.53
N SER A 77 32.27 -22.21 5.72
CA SER A 77 31.64 -22.29 7.05
C SER A 77 30.10 -22.17 7.14
N VAL A 78 29.34 -21.91 6.07
CA VAL A 78 27.87 -21.97 6.18
C VAL A 78 27.40 -23.43 6.13
N LYS A 79 27.47 -24.11 7.28
CA LYS A 79 26.94 -25.47 7.47
C LYS A 79 25.43 -25.40 7.74
N GLY A 80 24.63 -26.19 7.01
CA GLY A 80 23.17 -26.31 7.19
C GLY A 80 22.40 -26.28 5.87
N ILE A 81 21.14 -26.73 5.85
CA ILE A 81 20.21 -26.64 4.71
C ILE A 81 19.54 -25.26 4.74
N GLY A 82 19.12 -24.71 3.60
CA GLY A 82 18.23 -23.54 3.58
C GLY A 82 16.98 -23.83 4.41
N ASN A 83 16.52 -22.83 5.16
CA ASN A 83 15.46 -23.02 6.14
C ASN A 83 14.14 -22.45 5.62
N LYS A 84 13.03 -23.04 6.06
CA LYS A 84 11.70 -22.43 5.89
C LYS A 84 11.50 -21.34 6.94
N VAL A 85 11.15 -20.14 6.51
CA VAL A 85 10.85 -19.03 7.40
C VAL A 85 9.43 -19.18 7.92
N ALA A 86 9.30 -19.30 9.24
CA ALA A 86 8.00 -19.34 9.88
C ALA A 86 7.30 -17.98 9.82
N LYS A 87 5.97 -18.03 9.78
CA LYS A 87 5.15 -16.84 9.93
C LYS A 87 5.36 -16.22 11.32
N PRO A 88 5.55 -14.88 11.42
CA PRO A 88 5.59 -14.21 12.71
C PRO A 88 4.31 -14.49 13.51
N ASP A 89 4.46 -14.70 14.82
CA ASP A 89 3.30 -14.90 15.68
C ASP A 89 2.63 -13.55 15.96
N TYR A 90 1.42 -13.39 15.43
CA TYR A 90 0.56 -12.24 15.66
C TYR A 90 -0.64 -12.58 16.55
N SER A 91 -0.65 -13.75 17.19
CA SER A 91 -1.82 -14.28 17.93
C SER A 91 -2.35 -13.34 19.01
N GLU A 92 -1.51 -12.50 19.62
CA GLU A 92 -1.93 -11.53 20.64
C GLU A 92 -2.52 -10.23 20.06
N SER A 93 -2.31 -9.96 18.77
CA SER A 93 -2.79 -8.73 18.13
C SER A 93 -4.25 -8.89 17.70
N LYS A 94 -5.19 -8.45 18.54
CA LYS A 94 -6.64 -8.45 18.26
C LYS A 94 -7.21 -7.04 18.25
N ILE A 95 -7.63 -6.56 17.09
CA ILE A 95 -8.17 -5.21 16.90
C ILE A 95 -9.54 -5.25 16.23
N VAL A 96 -10.51 -4.56 16.84
CA VAL A 96 -11.73 -4.08 16.18
C VAL A 96 -11.45 -2.69 15.63
N LEU A 97 -11.45 -2.54 14.31
CA LEU A 97 -11.39 -1.24 13.64
C LEU A 97 -12.80 -0.84 13.21
N ALA A 98 -13.42 0.10 13.93
CA ALA A 98 -14.76 0.55 13.64
C ALA A 98 -14.74 1.78 12.71
N MET A 99 -15.23 1.62 11.48
CA MET A 99 -15.33 2.73 10.54
C MET A 99 -16.40 3.74 11.00
N VAL A 100 -16.13 5.04 10.87
CA VAL A 100 -17.05 6.13 11.19
C VAL A 100 -17.11 7.10 10.00
N GLY A 101 -18.31 7.59 9.69
CA GLY A 101 -18.50 8.65 8.70
C GLY A 101 -19.69 8.45 7.78
N LEU A 102 -20.05 9.52 7.07
CA LEU A 102 -21.19 9.56 6.16
C LEU A 102 -21.02 8.63 4.95
N PRO A 103 -22.11 8.18 4.30
CA PRO A 103 -22.01 7.47 3.02
C PRO A 103 -21.23 8.29 1.97
N ALA A 104 -20.59 7.60 1.03
CA ALA A 104 -19.78 8.22 -0.04
C ALA A 104 -18.56 9.05 0.40
N ARG A 105 -18.08 8.88 1.64
CA ARG A 105 -16.89 9.58 2.16
C ARG A 105 -15.57 8.79 2.09
N GLY A 106 -15.54 7.65 1.41
CA GLY A 106 -14.30 6.88 1.22
C GLY A 106 -14.02 5.79 2.28
N LYS A 107 -14.96 5.51 3.20
CA LYS A 107 -14.81 4.42 4.18
C LYS A 107 -14.40 3.08 3.55
N SER A 108 -15.14 2.63 2.54
CA SER A 108 -14.86 1.34 1.88
C SER A 108 -13.51 1.35 1.13
N TYR A 109 -13.07 2.51 0.63
CA TYR A 109 -11.75 2.66 0.05
C TYR A 109 -10.65 2.48 1.11
N LEU A 110 -10.75 3.20 2.23
CA LEU A 110 -9.79 3.10 3.34
C LEU A 110 -9.76 1.69 3.93
N SER A 111 -10.93 1.07 4.15
CA SER A 111 -11.00 -0.30 4.69
C SER A 111 -10.34 -1.31 3.77
N ASN A 112 -10.57 -1.20 2.45
CA ASN A 112 -9.97 -2.10 1.47
C ASN A 112 -8.45 -1.90 1.39
N LYS A 113 -7.99 -0.67 1.22
CA LYS A 113 -6.55 -0.34 1.20
C LYS A 113 -5.83 -0.82 2.44
N LEU A 114 -6.44 -0.65 3.61
CA LEU A 114 -5.87 -1.12 4.87
C LEU A 114 -5.85 -2.65 4.95
N MET A 115 -6.93 -3.32 4.56
CA MET A 115 -6.98 -4.78 4.51
C MET A 115 -5.88 -5.35 3.61
N ILE A 116 -5.67 -4.77 2.43
CA ILE A 116 -4.63 -5.20 1.49
C ILE A 116 -3.24 -5.09 2.13
N TYR A 117 -2.93 -3.94 2.72
CA TYR A 117 -1.64 -3.71 3.38
C TYR A 117 -1.40 -4.67 4.56
N LEU A 118 -2.40 -4.82 5.44
CA LEU A 118 -2.25 -5.70 6.59
C LEU A 118 -2.15 -7.19 6.19
N LYS A 119 -2.90 -7.63 5.17
CA LYS A 119 -2.77 -8.99 4.61
C LYS A 119 -1.41 -9.22 3.96
N TRP A 120 -0.87 -8.20 3.30
CA TRP A 120 0.47 -8.25 2.72
C TRP A 120 1.55 -8.41 3.81
N LEU A 121 1.35 -7.81 4.99
CA LEU A 121 2.14 -8.05 6.22
C LEU A 121 1.78 -9.34 6.98
N GLU A 122 0.88 -10.17 6.43
CA GLU A 122 0.43 -11.45 6.97
C GLU A 122 -0.45 -11.41 8.22
N TYR A 123 -1.01 -10.25 8.54
CA TYR A 123 -2.13 -10.22 9.48
C TYR A 123 -3.36 -10.86 8.85
N ASP A 124 -4.07 -11.67 9.64
CA ASP A 124 -5.39 -12.12 9.24
C ASP A 124 -6.39 -10.97 9.45
N VAL A 125 -6.98 -10.51 8.35
CA VAL A 125 -7.86 -9.33 8.31
C VAL A 125 -9.14 -9.64 7.57
N LYS A 126 -10.26 -9.26 8.17
CA LYS A 126 -11.60 -9.46 7.60
C LYS A 126 -12.47 -8.23 7.77
N VAL A 127 -13.19 -7.88 6.71
CA VAL A 127 -14.18 -6.79 6.71
C VAL A 127 -15.56 -7.36 7.01
N PHE A 128 -16.24 -6.76 7.98
CA PHE A 128 -17.61 -7.05 8.38
C PHE A 128 -18.49 -5.87 7.94
N ASN A 129 -19.02 -5.95 6.72
CA ASN A 129 -19.83 -4.89 6.13
C ASN A 129 -21.31 -5.03 6.54
N VAL A 130 -21.79 -4.10 7.36
CA VAL A 130 -23.17 -4.14 7.90
C VAL A 130 -24.22 -4.01 6.78
N GLY A 131 -23.91 -3.26 5.72
CA GLY A 131 -24.78 -3.15 4.55
C GLY A 131 -24.94 -4.47 3.79
N GLN A 132 -23.85 -5.24 3.66
CA GLN A 132 -23.89 -6.57 3.05
C GLN A 132 -24.65 -7.55 3.93
N LEU A 133 -24.43 -7.53 5.25
CA LEU A 133 -25.18 -8.37 6.19
C LEU A 133 -26.70 -8.08 6.11
N ARG A 134 -27.08 -6.80 6.05
CA ARG A 134 -28.48 -6.38 5.84
C ARG A 134 -29.05 -6.99 4.57
N ARG A 135 -28.36 -6.83 3.44
CA ARG A 135 -28.80 -7.38 2.14
C ARG A 135 -28.94 -8.90 2.16
N THR A 136 -27.98 -9.61 2.74
CA THR A 136 -28.03 -11.07 2.85
C THR A 136 -29.23 -11.54 3.67
N ARG A 137 -29.48 -10.93 4.83
CA ARG A 137 -30.63 -11.26 5.67
C ARG A 137 -31.96 -10.92 5.01
N ALA A 138 -32.06 -9.81 4.30
CA ALA A 138 -33.26 -9.46 3.54
C ALA A 138 -33.54 -10.47 2.41
N LYS A 139 -32.50 -10.91 1.68
CA LYS A 139 -32.64 -11.98 0.68
C LYS A 139 -33.10 -13.30 1.31
N GLN A 140 -32.52 -13.71 2.44
CA GLN A 140 -32.93 -14.92 3.15
C GLN A 140 -34.38 -14.85 3.63
N LYS A 141 -34.81 -13.72 4.20
CA LYS A 141 -36.22 -13.51 4.59
C LYS A 141 -37.16 -13.56 3.38
N ALA A 142 -36.78 -12.95 2.25
CA ALA A 142 -37.59 -13.02 1.03
C ALA A 142 -37.72 -14.46 0.52
N GLN A 143 -36.65 -15.26 0.58
CA GLN A 143 -36.67 -16.66 0.17
C GLN A 143 -37.46 -17.56 1.12
N GLN A 144 -37.34 -17.35 2.44
CA GLN A 144 -37.95 -18.22 3.45
C GLN A 144 -39.40 -17.85 3.79
N LEU A 145 -39.72 -16.55 3.80
CA LEU A 145 -41.00 -16.01 4.28
C LEU A 145 -41.79 -15.28 3.19
N GLY A 146 -41.23 -15.10 1.99
CA GLY A 146 -41.87 -14.35 0.90
C GLY A 146 -41.93 -12.84 1.13
N ILE A 147 -41.33 -12.32 2.20
CA ILE A 147 -41.38 -10.90 2.57
C ILE A 147 -40.21 -10.16 1.92
N LYS A 148 -40.51 -9.28 0.97
CA LYS A 148 -39.54 -8.37 0.35
C LYS A 148 -39.47 -7.07 1.16
N GLU A 149 -38.32 -6.82 1.79
CA GLU A 149 -38.06 -5.54 2.45
C GLU A 149 -37.58 -4.50 1.43
N ASP A 150 -38.18 -3.30 1.44
CA ASP A 150 -37.71 -2.16 0.66
C ASP A 150 -36.77 -1.30 1.51
N HIS A 151 -35.51 -1.14 1.08
CA HIS A 151 -34.48 -0.40 1.79
C HIS A 151 -34.14 0.91 1.08
N ASN A 152 -35.16 1.68 0.69
CA ASN A 152 -35.03 3.02 0.10
C ASN A 152 -34.59 4.08 1.14
N ALA A 153 -34.38 5.33 0.72
CA ALA A 153 -33.95 6.42 1.60
C ALA A 153 -34.81 6.60 2.88
N ALA A 154 -36.11 6.35 2.81
CA ALA A 154 -37.01 6.48 3.97
C ALA A 154 -36.72 5.44 5.07
N TRP A 155 -36.22 4.26 4.70
CA TRP A 155 -35.75 3.25 5.65
C TRP A 155 -34.52 3.74 6.44
N PHE A 156 -33.71 4.62 5.86
CA PHE A 156 -32.55 5.20 6.56
C PHE A 156 -32.88 6.45 7.39
N SER A 157 -34.11 6.95 7.33
CA SER A 157 -34.50 8.12 8.11
C SER A 157 -34.48 7.82 9.60
N HIS A 158 -33.98 8.77 10.40
CA HIS A 158 -33.92 8.65 11.85
C HIS A 158 -35.29 8.70 12.52
N ASN A 159 -36.31 9.19 11.81
CA ASN A 159 -37.68 9.18 12.31
C ASN A 159 -38.35 7.80 12.21
N ASN A 160 -37.74 6.85 11.49
CA ASN A 160 -38.25 5.49 11.38
C ASN A 160 -37.72 4.63 12.54
N THR A 161 -38.51 4.52 13.61
CA THR A 161 -38.13 3.78 14.84
C THR A 161 -37.88 2.29 14.59
N GLU A 162 -38.72 1.64 13.79
CA GLU A 162 -38.56 0.22 13.43
C GLU A 162 -37.27 -0.02 12.64
N ALA A 163 -37.02 0.80 11.62
CA ALA A 163 -35.80 0.69 10.83
C ALA A 163 -34.55 1.04 11.64
N ASN A 164 -34.62 2.00 12.57
CA ASN A 164 -33.54 2.27 13.52
C ASN A 164 -33.20 1.04 14.36
N LEU A 165 -34.20 0.42 14.99
CA LEU A 165 -34.00 -0.79 15.79
C LEU A 165 -33.41 -1.94 14.96
N SER A 166 -33.87 -2.10 13.71
CA SER A 166 -33.32 -3.07 12.78
C SER A 166 -31.85 -2.79 12.45
N ARG A 167 -31.49 -1.52 12.18
CA ARG A 167 -30.10 -1.08 11.91
C ARG A 167 -29.18 -1.25 13.12
N GLU A 168 -29.66 -0.94 14.33
CA GLU A 168 -28.95 -1.18 15.58
C GLU A 168 -28.64 -2.67 15.76
N LYS A 169 -29.67 -3.53 15.61
CA LYS A 169 -29.52 -4.98 15.71
C LYS A 169 -28.53 -5.52 14.67
N LEU A 170 -28.61 -5.08 13.42
CA LEU A 170 -27.68 -5.50 12.36
C LEU A 170 -26.22 -5.11 12.67
N ALA A 171 -26.00 -3.90 13.17
CA ALA A 171 -24.66 -3.45 13.54
C ALA A 171 -24.11 -4.21 14.74
N HIS A 172 -24.95 -4.49 15.75
CA HIS A 172 -24.62 -5.29 16.91
C HIS A 172 -24.27 -6.73 16.51
N ASP A 173 -25.13 -7.41 15.74
CA ASP A 173 -24.88 -8.78 15.28
C ASP A 173 -23.59 -8.87 14.45
N SER A 174 -23.33 -7.87 13.60
CA SER A 174 -22.08 -7.78 12.84
C SER A 174 -20.85 -7.61 13.74
N LEU A 175 -20.98 -6.89 14.86
CA LEU A 175 -19.91 -6.74 15.84
C LEU A 175 -19.68 -8.05 16.61
N GLU A 176 -20.74 -8.79 16.97
CA GLU A 176 -20.60 -10.11 17.61
C GLU A 176 -19.88 -11.11 16.69
N MET A 177 -20.26 -11.16 15.41
CA MET A 177 -19.58 -12.00 14.42
C MET A 177 -18.09 -11.66 14.30
N LEU A 178 -17.76 -10.36 14.38
CA LEU A 178 -16.39 -9.86 14.32
C LEU A 178 -15.60 -10.27 15.57
N ILE A 179 -16.15 -10.05 16.76
CA ILE A 179 -15.53 -10.42 18.03
C ILE A 179 -15.29 -11.94 18.08
N GLN A 180 -16.27 -12.75 17.68
CA GLN A 180 -16.11 -14.20 17.65
C GLN A 180 -14.98 -14.61 16.69
N TRP A 181 -14.94 -14.02 15.49
CA TRP A 181 -13.88 -14.31 14.53
C TRP A 181 -12.47 -13.91 15.03
N LEU A 182 -12.36 -12.81 15.78
CA LEU A 182 -11.10 -12.45 16.44
C LEU A 182 -10.69 -13.49 17.49
N LYS A 183 -11.64 -14.01 18.28
CA LYS A 183 -11.40 -15.09 19.24
C LYS A 183 -10.97 -16.38 18.56
N ASP A 184 -11.50 -16.67 17.37
CA ASP A 184 -11.17 -17.86 16.59
C ASP A 184 -9.79 -17.80 15.91
N GLY A 185 -9.08 -16.68 16.01
CA GLY A 185 -7.70 -16.56 15.51
C GLY A 185 -7.41 -15.32 14.68
N GLY A 186 -8.42 -14.60 14.20
CA GLY A 186 -8.23 -13.40 13.37
C GLY A 186 -7.47 -12.27 14.08
N ASN A 187 -6.78 -11.39 13.34
CA ASN A 187 -5.99 -10.30 13.93
C ASN A 187 -6.72 -8.95 13.92
N VAL A 188 -7.27 -8.55 12.77
CA VAL A 188 -7.96 -7.26 12.61
C VAL A 188 -9.33 -7.45 11.97
N GLY A 189 -10.37 -7.17 12.73
CA GLY A 189 -11.74 -7.13 12.24
C GLY A 189 -12.13 -5.69 11.92
N ILE A 190 -12.45 -5.41 10.65
CA ILE A 190 -12.90 -4.08 10.22
C ILE A 190 -14.43 -4.06 10.22
N HIS A 191 -15.04 -3.30 11.14
CA HIS A 191 -16.49 -3.09 11.19
C HIS A 191 -16.86 -1.94 10.25
N ASP A 192 -17.28 -2.28 9.02
CA ASP A 192 -17.63 -1.30 7.98
C ASP A 192 -19.12 -0.92 8.08
N ALA A 193 -19.36 0.16 8.82
CA ALA A 193 -20.65 0.81 8.99
C ALA A 193 -20.47 2.33 9.05
N THR A 194 -21.58 3.08 9.17
CA THR A 194 -21.50 4.55 9.32
C THR A 194 -21.09 4.96 10.73
N ASN A 195 -21.52 4.21 11.76
CA ASN A 195 -21.26 4.47 13.19
C ASN A 195 -21.32 5.96 13.56
N SER A 196 -22.33 6.65 13.00
CA SER A 196 -22.37 8.11 12.86
C SER A 196 -22.81 8.85 14.12
N THR A 197 -23.29 8.15 15.15
CA THR A 197 -23.79 8.73 16.40
C THR A 197 -22.90 8.34 17.59
N ARG A 198 -22.77 9.21 18.58
CA ARG A 198 -22.06 8.96 19.84
C ARG A 198 -22.63 7.75 20.59
N ALA A 199 -23.96 7.62 20.63
CA ALA A 199 -24.64 6.51 21.30
C ALA A 199 -24.22 5.13 20.74
N ARG A 200 -24.16 5.00 19.41
CA ARG A 200 -23.66 3.78 18.75
C ARG A 200 -22.21 3.48 19.15
N ARG A 201 -21.32 4.48 19.10
CA ARG A 201 -19.90 4.30 19.44
C ARG A 201 -19.72 3.90 20.90
N ALA A 202 -20.43 4.54 21.83
CA ALA A 202 -20.43 4.18 23.24
C ALA A 202 -20.93 2.75 23.49
N SER A 203 -21.97 2.30 22.76
CA SER A 203 -22.44 0.91 22.82
C SER A 203 -21.38 -0.09 22.34
N MET A 204 -20.68 0.22 21.24
CA MET A 204 -19.58 -0.60 20.74
C MET A 204 -18.41 -0.67 21.74
N GLU A 205 -18.01 0.47 22.32
CA GLU A 205 -16.97 0.55 23.35
C GLU A 205 -17.34 -0.31 24.56
N ALA A 206 -18.55 -0.13 25.12
CA ALA A 206 -19.02 -0.90 26.26
C ALA A 206 -19.12 -2.41 25.97
N ARG A 207 -19.38 -2.79 24.71
CA ARG A 207 -19.41 -4.20 24.30
C ARG A 207 -18.02 -4.80 24.17
N VAL A 208 -17.09 -4.11 23.48
CA VAL A 208 -15.72 -4.60 23.26
C VAL A 208 -14.92 -4.60 24.57
N ALA A 209 -15.17 -3.66 25.49
CA ALA A 209 -14.52 -3.61 26.80
C ALA A 209 -14.75 -4.87 27.67
N LYS A 210 -15.75 -5.70 27.34
CA LYS A 210 -15.99 -7.01 28.00
C LYS A 210 -15.04 -8.10 27.52
N GLU A 211 -14.30 -7.86 26.44
CA GLU A 211 -13.44 -8.84 25.80
C GLU A 211 -11.97 -8.58 26.16
N THR A 212 -11.38 -9.47 26.96
CA THR A 212 -9.97 -9.39 27.33
C THR A 212 -9.08 -9.55 26.10
N GLY A 213 -8.11 -8.65 25.93
CA GLY A 213 -7.13 -8.72 24.85
C GLY A 213 -7.61 -8.20 23.49
N ILE A 214 -8.87 -7.77 23.36
CA ILE A 214 -9.39 -7.15 22.14
C ILE A 214 -9.40 -5.63 22.28
N GLN A 215 -8.74 -4.94 21.37
CA GLN A 215 -8.67 -3.47 21.35
C GLN A 215 -9.69 -2.89 20.37
N LEU A 216 -10.32 -1.77 20.71
CA LEU A 216 -11.19 -1.01 19.82
C LEU A 216 -10.48 0.28 19.37
N ILE A 217 -10.44 0.51 18.06
CA ILE A 217 -10.03 1.79 17.47
C ILE A 217 -11.07 2.25 16.46
N PHE A 218 -11.37 3.55 16.43
CA PHE A 218 -12.27 4.13 15.44
C PHE A 218 -11.49 4.73 14.27
N LEU A 219 -11.94 4.48 13.04
CA LEU A 219 -11.41 5.13 11.83
C LEU A 219 -12.48 6.02 11.22
N GLU A 220 -12.41 7.31 11.50
CA GLU A 220 -13.32 8.31 10.97
C GLU A 220 -12.83 8.83 9.63
N SER A 221 -13.71 8.76 8.62
CA SER A 221 -13.45 9.26 7.28
C SER A 221 -14.37 10.45 7.01
N GLN A 222 -13.76 11.63 6.97
CA GLN A 222 -14.42 12.90 6.64
C GLN A 222 -13.95 13.35 5.26
N CYS A 223 -14.90 13.73 4.42
CA CYS A 223 -14.59 14.32 3.13
C CYS A 223 -15.69 15.33 2.79
N ASP A 224 -15.28 16.56 2.50
CA ASP A 224 -16.15 17.66 2.08
C ASP A 224 -15.89 18.07 0.63
N ASP A 225 -14.86 17.52 -0.02
CA ASP A 225 -14.56 17.71 -1.45
C ASP A 225 -15.75 17.26 -2.33
N PRO A 226 -16.45 18.20 -3.00
CA PRO A 226 -17.61 17.88 -3.83
C PRO A 226 -17.29 16.94 -4.99
N ALA A 227 -16.08 17.01 -5.57
CA ALA A 227 -15.69 16.17 -6.68
C ALA A 227 -15.50 14.71 -6.24
N VAL A 228 -14.86 14.50 -5.08
CA VAL A 228 -14.69 13.16 -4.49
C VAL A 228 -16.05 12.57 -4.11
N ILE A 229 -16.94 13.36 -3.51
CA ILE A 229 -18.29 12.92 -3.16
C ILE A 229 -19.07 12.53 -4.41
N ALA A 230 -19.05 13.36 -5.46
CA ALA A 230 -19.74 13.10 -6.72
C ALA A 230 -19.22 11.81 -7.39
N ALA A 231 -17.90 11.62 -7.43
CA ALA A 231 -17.28 10.40 -7.97
C ALA A 231 -17.70 9.14 -7.18
N ASN A 232 -17.70 9.22 -5.84
CA ASN A 232 -18.12 8.11 -4.98
C ASN A 232 -19.61 7.79 -5.12
N VAL A 233 -20.46 8.81 -5.29
CA VAL A 233 -21.89 8.63 -5.57
C VAL A 233 -22.09 7.96 -6.93
N ALA A 234 -21.42 8.45 -7.98
CA ALA A 234 -21.49 7.88 -9.31
C ALA A 234 -21.08 6.41 -9.30
N LEU A 235 -19.96 6.08 -8.67
CA LEU A 235 -19.47 4.70 -8.52
C LEU A 235 -20.49 3.83 -7.77
N LYS A 236 -21.16 4.36 -6.74
CA LYS A 236 -22.14 3.60 -5.97
C LYS A 236 -23.38 3.24 -6.78
N VAL A 237 -23.82 4.16 -7.64
CA VAL A 237 -24.97 3.96 -8.53
C VAL A 237 -24.61 3.07 -9.72
N SER A 238 -23.42 3.23 -10.30
CA SER A 238 -23.00 2.50 -11.51
C SER A 238 -22.41 1.11 -11.23
N SER A 239 -22.00 0.82 -10.00
CA SER A 239 -21.36 -0.46 -9.62
C SER A 239 -22.33 -1.66 -9.52
N GLY A 240 -23.59 -1.48 -9.92
CA GLY A 240 -24.60 -2.54 -9.81
C GLY A 240 -24.93 -2.88 -8.36
N ASP A 241 -24.90 -1.89 -7.46
CA ASP A 241 -25.26 -2.09 -6.05
C ASP A 241 -26.65 -2.75 -5.98
N PRO A 242 -26.80 -3.87 -5.24
CA PRO A 242 -28.08 -4.57 -5.15
C PRO A 242 -29.22 -3.69 -4.62
N ASP A 243 -28.91 -2.63 -3.85
CA ASP A 243 -29.89 -1.66 -3.35
C ASP A 243 -30.56 -0.88 -4.51
N TYR A 244 -29.87 -0.73 -5.64
CA TYR A 244 -30.30 0.03 -6.81
C TYR A 244 -30.56 -0.85 -8.04
N LYS A 245 -30.54 -2.17 -7.89
CA LYS A 245 -30.74 -3.11 -9.01
C LYS A 245 -32.11 -2.92 -9.65
N GLY A 246 -32.12 -2.55 -10.94
CA GLY A 246 -33.35 -2.33 -11.71
C GLY A 246 -33.98 -0.94 -11.53
N MET A 247 -33.33 -0.04 -10.80
CA MET A 247 -33.71 1.37 -10.72
C MET A 247 -33.04 2.16 -11.85
N ASP A 248 -33.70 3.21 -12.34
CA ASP A 248 -33.08 4.17 -13.26
C ASP A 248 -31.85 4.84 -12.60
N PRO A 249 -30.73 5.04 -13.31
CA PRO A 249 -29.52 5.62 -12.73
C PRO A 249 -29.74 7.00 -12.07
N GLU A 250 -30.58 7.87 -12.63
CA GLU A 250 -30.85 9.18 -12.02
C GLU A 250 -31.73 9.03 -10.78
N ASP A 251 -32.68 8.10 -10.78
CA ASP A 251 -33.48 7.78 -9.60
C ASP A 251 -32.63 7.21 -8.46
N ALA A 252 -31.73 6.28 -8.77
CA ALA A 252 -30.79 5.69 -7.82
C ALA A 252 -29.87 6.76 -7.21
N LYS A 253 -29.38 7.69 -8.04
CA LYS A 253 -28.59 8.84 -7.58
C LYS A 253 -29.41 9.73 -6.65
N ARG A 254 -30.66 10.08 -6.99
CA ARG A 254 -31.55 10.89 -6.14
C ARG A 254 -31.88 10.20 -4.81
N ASP A 255 -32.10 8.89 -4.81
CA ASP A 255 -32.31 8.13 -3.58
C ASP A 255 -31.05 8.10 -2.71
N PHE A 256 -29.88 7.84 -3.30
CA PHE A 256 -28.64 7.78 -2.56
C PHE A 256 -28.23 9.15 -1.98
N LEU A 257 -28.46 10.25 -2.69
CA LEU A 257 -28.28 11.60 -2.17
C LEU A 257 -29.23 11.87 -0.99
N ARG A 258 -30.51 11.50 -1.09
CA ARG A 258 -31.46 11.61 0.03
C ARG A 258 -31.01 10.79 1.24
N ARG A 259 -30.49 9.58 1.02
CA ARG A 259 -29.89 8.75 2.07
C ARG A 259 -28.73 9.45 2.75
N ILE A 260 -27.84 10.13 2.02
CA ILE A 260 -26.75 10.92 2.61
C ILE A 260 -27.34 12.00 3.53
N THR A 261 -28.32 12.76 3.06
CA THR A 261 -28.99 13.81 3.85
C THR A 261 -29.64 13.27 5.13
N GLU A 262 -30.24 12.07 5.10
CA GLU A 262 -30.79 11.45 6.32
C GLU A 262 -29.72 11.12 7.37
N TYR A 263 -28.50 10.77 6.94
CA TYR A 263 -27.37 10.54 7.84
C TYR A 263 -26.74 11.85 8.34
N GLU A 264 -26.70 12.90 7.50
CA GLU A 264 -26.19 14.22 7.87
C GLU A 264 -26.96 14.83 9.05
N LYS A 265 -28.27 14.64 9.11
CA LYS A 265 -29.15 15.15 10.19
C LYS A 265 -28.75 14.72 11.60
N VAL A 266 -28.04 13.60 11.74
CA VAL A 266 -27.69 13.03 13.06
C VAL A 266 -26.20 12.76 13.22
N TYR A 267 -25.39 13.14 12.24
CA TYR A 267 -23.99 12.79 12.25
C TYR A 267 -23.26 13.60 13.32
N GLU A 268 -22.62 12.87 14.23
CA GLU A 268 -21.82 13.39 15.32
C GLU A 268 -20.37 12.96 15.10
N ALA A 269 -19.53 13.90 14.64
CA ALA A 269 -18.11 13.67 14.49
C ALA A 269 -17.46 13.20 15.81
N ILE A 270 -16.34 12.47 15.72
CA ILE A 270 -15.64 12.04 16.93
C ILE A 270 -15.01 13.25 17.61
N THR A 271 -15.37 13.43 18.88
CA THR A 271 -14.84 14.47 19.78
C THR A 271 -14.54 13.91 21.18
N GLU A 272 -14.90 12.66 21.44
CA GLU A 272 -14.77 12.01 22.73
C GLU A 272 -13.27 11.76 23.06
N PRO A 273 -12.71 12.44 24.08
CA PRO A 273 -11.27 12.45 24.32
C PRO A 273 -10.75 11.12 24.89
N HIS A 274 -11.66 10.25 25.35
CA HIS A 274 -11.30 8.96 25.91
C HIS A 274 -11.11 7.86 24.85
N LEU A 275 -11.63 8.08 23.64
CA LEU A 275 -11.58 7.11 22.55
C LEU A 275 -10.20 7.05 21.88
N SER A 276 -9.82 5.84 21.48
CA SER A 276 -8.74 5.61 20.52
C SER A 276 -9.29 5.74 19.10
N TYR A 277 -8.78 6.71 18.34
CA TYR A 277 -9.26 6.95 16.99
C TYR A 277 -8.22 7.55 16.05
N LEU A 278 -8.49 7.37 14.77
CA LEU A 278 -7.84 8.05 13.66
C LEU A 278 -8.92 8.74 12.83
N LYS A 279 -8.79 10.05 12.66
CA LYS A 279 -9.68 10.84 11.80
C LYS A 279 -8.91 11.29 10.58
N ILE A 280 -9.37 10.86 9.40
CA ILE A 280 -8.81 11.20 8.11
C ILE A 280 -9.75 12.18 7.42
N VAL A 281 -9.30 13.42 7.24
CA VAL A 281 -10.04 14.49 6.56
C VAL A 281 -9.49 14.65 5.14
N ASN A 282 -10.38 14.60 4.16
CA ASN A 282 -10.08 14.70 2.73
C ASN A 282 -8.95 13.76 2.28
N VAL A 283 -8.97 12.53 2.81
CA VAL A 283 -8.06 11.43 2.46
C VAL A 283 -6.58 11.85 2.44
N GLY A 284 -6.14 12.37 3.59
CA GLY A 284 -4.73 12.69 3.85
C GLY A 284 -4.43 14.19 3.99
N ALA A 285 -5.37 15.09 3.70
CA ALA A 285 -5.16 16.54 3.85
C ALA A 285 -4.94 16.95 5.31
N GLN A 286 -5.68 16.32 6.23
CA GLN A 286 -5.47 16.44 7.66
C GLN A 286 -5.72 15.08 8.33
N VAL A 287 -4.89 14.76 9.31
CA VAL A 287 -5.01 13.57 10.13
C VAL A 287 -4.97 13.95 11.60
N GLU A 288 -5.93 13.45 12.37
CA GLU A 288 -5.97 13.55 13.82
C GLU A 288 -5.87 12.14 14.43
N VAL A 289 -4.92 11.97 15.35
CA VAL A 289 -4.63 10.68 16.00
C VAL A 289 -4.82 10.85 17.50
N SER A 290 -5.59 9.97 18.12
CA SER A 290 -5.83 9.98 19.57
C SER A 290 -5.67 8.59 20.17
N ARG A 291 -4.95 8.52 21.29
CA ARG A 291 -4.81 7.32 22.15
C ARG A 291 -4.43 6.03 21.39
N ILE A 292 -3.46 6.16 20.49
CA ILE A 292 -2.83 5.04 19.79
C ILE A 292 -1.59 4.62 20.58
N HIS A 293 -1.61 3.42 21.16
CA HIS A 293 -0.60 2.97 22.12
C HIS A 293 0.10 1.65 21.72
N GLY A 294 -0.46 0.90 20.76
CA GLY A 294 0.08 -0.39 20.33
C GLY A 294 0.84 -0.33 19.00
N TYR A 295 1.78 -1.24 18.80
CA TYR A 295 2.57 -1.35 17.56
C TYR A 295 1.69 -1.45 16.29
N LEU A 296 0.73 -2.38 16.27
CA LEU A 296 -0.15 -2.57 15.12
C LEU A 296 -1.06 -1.36 14.89
N GLN A 297 -1.55 -0.73 15.96
CA GLN A 297 -2.35 0.49 15.85
C GLN A 297 -1.53 1.65 15.25
N SER A 298 -0.28 1.83 15.69
CA SER A 298 0.64 2.83 15.14
C SER A 298 0.97 2.55 13.67
N ARG A 299 1.13 1.28 13.28
CA ARG A 299 1.30 0.90 11.87
C ARG A 299 0.09 1.21 11.01
N ILE A 300 -1.12 0.91 11.50
CA ILE A 300 -2.37 1.29 10.84
C ILE A 300 -2.44 2.80 10.63
N ALA A 301 -2.15 3.58 11.68
CA ALA A 301 -2.14 5.04 11.59
C ALA A 301 -1.11 5.54 10.58
N PHE A 302 0.13 5.04 10.66
CA PHE A 302 1.21 5.41 9.75
C PHE A 302 0.88 5.13 8.28
N TYR A 303 0.33 3.96 7.97
CA TYR A 303 -0.08 3.63 6.61
C TYR A 303 -1.17 4.58 6.10
N LEU A 304 -2.23 4.79 6.89
CA LEU A 304 -3.37 5.62 6.50
C LEU A 304 -2.98 7.10 6.32
N MET A 305 -1.98 7.58 7.06
CA MET A 305 -1.42 8.94 6.90
C MET A 305 -0.70 9.15 5.56
N ASN A 306 -0.24 8.08 4.90
CA ASN A 306 0.50 8.17 3.64
C ASN A 306 -0.39 7.99 2.40
N LEU A 307 -1.69 7.72 2.57
CA LEU A 307 -2.62 7.54 1.44
C LEU A 307 -3.05 8.87 0.83
N HIS A 308 -3.31 8.86 -0.48
CA HIS A 308 -3.96 9.98 -1.19
C HIS A 308 -4.92 9.48 -2.28
N LEU A 309 -5.79 10.38 -2.78
CA LEU A 309 -6.76 10.11 -3.84
C LEU A 309 -6.34 10.56 -5.24
N LYS A 310 -5.21 11.28 -5.36
CA LYS A 310 -4.75 11.75 -6.67
C LYS A 310 -4.57 10.59 -7.65
N PRO A 311 -5.17 10.67 -8.86
CA PRO A 311 -4.90 9.71 -9.93
C PRO A 311 -3.41 9.64 -10.23
N ARG A 312 -2.88 8.44 -10.39
CA ARG A 312 -1.46 8.21 -10.66
C ARG A 312 -1.23 6.92 -11.43
N SER A 313 -0.09 6.85 -12.09
CA SER A 313 0.39 5.63 -12.75
C SER A 313 1.71 5.15 -12.14
N ILE A 314 1.77 3.87 -11.81
CA ILE A 314 2.96 3.20 -11.31
C ILE A 314 3.50 2.32 -12.43
N TYR A 315 4.66 2.64 -12.96
CA TYR A 315 5.33 1.88 -14.00
C TYR A 315 6.34 0.94 -13.37
N LEU A 316 6.27 -0.34 -13.72
CA LEU A 316 7.21 -1.37 -13.31
C LEU A 316 7.98 -1.85 -14.53
N SER A 317 9.30 -1.82 -14.47
CA SER A 317 10.18 -2.40 -15.48
C SER A 317 11.29 -3.15 -14.78
N ARG A 318 11.66 -4.32 -15.30
CA ARG A 318 12.97 -4.87 -14.94
C ARG A 318 14.07 -3.98 -15.51
N HIS A 319 15.28 -4.14 -14.99
CA HIS A 319 16.47 -3.74 -15.75
C HIS A 319 16.46 -4.37 -17.15
N GLY A 320 17.19 -3.76 -18.11
CA GLY A 320 17.51 -4.40 -19.38
C GLY A 320 18.21 -5.74 -19.16
N GLU A 321 18.13 -6.66 -20.12
CA GLU A 321 18.79 -7.97 -20.05
C GLU A 321 20.25 -7.81 -19.60
N SER A 322 20.67 -8.55 -18.58
CA SER A 322 22.04 -8.54 -18.08
C SER A 322 22.86 -9.69 -18.62
N GLN A 323 24.18 -9.59 -18.51
CA GLN A 323 25.09 -10.69 -18.87
C GLN A 323 24.76 -11.99 -18.11
N PHE A 324 24.38 -11.90 -16.83
CA PHE A 324 23.96 -13.09 -16.08
C PHE A 324 22.61 -13.66 -16.53
N ASN A 325 21.71 -12.84 -17.09
CA ASN A 325 20.49 -13.38 -17.69
C ASN A 325 20.85 -14.26 -18.89
N VAL A 326 21.72 -13.77 -19.79
CA VAL A 326 22.20 -14.53 -20.96
C VAL A 326 22.87 -15.84 -20.54
N GLU A 327 23.64 -15.82 -19.45
CA GLU A 327 24.32 -17.00 -18.89
C GLU A 327 23.41 -17.92 -18.05
N GLY A 328 22.15 -17.56 -17.80
CA GLY A 328 21.25 -18.33 -16.95
C GLY A 328 21.56 -18.27 -15.44
N LYS A 329 22.39 -17.32 -14.99
CA LYS A 329 22.82 -17.16 -13.59
C LYS A 329 21.87 -16.28 -12.80
N ILE A 330 21.70 -16.59 -11.52
CA ILE A 330 20.90 -15.79 -10.57
C ILE A 330 21.77 -14.85 -9.73
N GLY A 331 21.15 -13.83 -9.13
CA GLY A 331 21.83 -12.91 -8.19
C GLY A 331 22.92 -12.05 -8.84
N GLY A 332 23.94 -11.71 -8.03
CA GLY A 332 25.11 -10.96 -8.48
C GLY A 332 24.84 -9.53 -8.99
N ASP A 333 25.86 -8.93 -9.59
CA ASP A 333 25.87 -7.51 -9.99
C ASP A 333 26.50 -7.31 -11.38
N SER A 334 26.06 -8.14 -12.35
CA SER A 334 26.49 -8.04 -13.75
C SER A 334 25.96 -6.78 -14.45
N LEU A 335 26.68 -6.37 -15.50
CA LEU A 335 26.29 -5.28 -16.41
C LEU A 335 25.19 -5.74 -17.39
N LEU A 336 24.63 -4.78 -18.12
CA LEU A 336 23.72 -5.05 -19.25
C LEU A 336 24.41 -5.88 -20.36
N SER A 337 23.61 -6.70 -21.05
CA SER A 337 23.97 -7.32 -22.33
C SER A 337 23.80 -6.32 -23.48
N PRO A 338 24.27 -6.63 -24.70
CA PRO A 338 24.00 -5.78 -25.88
C PRO A 338 22.50 -5.56 -26.16
N ASN A 339 21.64 -6.53 -25.83
CA ASN A 339 20.19 -6.34 -25.95
C ASN A 339 19.62 -5.51 -24.78
N GLY A 340 20.20 -5.64 -23.59
CA GLY A 340 19.88 -4.76 -22.45
C GLY A 340 20.23 -3.29 -22.73
N GLU A 341 21.34 -3.02 -23.42
CA GLU A 341 21.71 -1.67 -23.86
C GLU A 341 20.71 -1.13 -24.89
N LYS A 342 20.28 -1.93 -25.87
CA LYS A 342 19.18 -1.53 -26.79
C LYS A 342 17.91 -1.17 -26.03
N TYR A 343 17.58 -1.93 -24.98
CA TYR A 343 16.41 -1.63 -24.15
C TYR A 343 16.58 -0.31 -23.39
N MET A 344 17.75 -0.09 -22.78
CA MET A 344 18.11 1.18 -22.13
C MET A 344 17.90 2.38 -23.07
N HIS A 345 18.33 2.27 -24.33
CA HIS A 345 18.17 3.32 -25.34
C HIS A 345 16.71 3.56 -25.78
N ALA A 346 15.89 2.51 -25.81
CA ALA A 346 14.50 2.60 -26.25
C ALA A 346 13.52 2.97 -25.13
N LEU A 347 13.88 2.74 -23.86
CA LEU A 347 13.03 2.98 -22.70
C LEU A 347 12.57 4.45 -22.54
N PRO A 348 13.41 5.49 -22.74
CA PRO A 348 12.97 6.88 -22.61
C PRO A 348 11.81 7.25 -23.53
N ALA A 349 11.87 6.81 -24.79
CA ALA A 349 10.79 7.04 -25.76
C ALA A 349 9.50 6.35 -25.31
N LEU A 350 9.58 5.07 -24.91
CA LEU A 350 8.42 4.33 -24.43
C LEU A 350 7.76 4.98 -23.21
N ILE A 351 8.56 5.43 -22.25
CA ILE A 351 8.03 6.11 -21.06
C ILE A 351 7.36 7.42 -21.45
N LYS A 352 8.01 8.23 -22.30
CA LYS A 352 7.44 9.50 -22.79
C LYS A 352 6.11 9.30 -23.52
N ASP A 353 5.98 8.27 -24.35
CA ASP A 353 4.75 7.99 -25.10
C ASP A 353 3.56 7.65 -24.17
N ASN A 354 3.83 7.12 -22.97
CA ASN A 354 2.79 6.67 -22.05
C ASN A 354 2.48 7.66 -20.92
N ILE A 355 3.44 8.50 -20.52
CA ILE A 355 3.26 9.51 -19.47
C ILE A 355 3.05 10.94 -20.03
N GLY A 356 3.44 11.19 -21.28
CA GLY A 356 3.48 12.52 -21.86
C GLY A 356 4.47 13.43 -21.14
N ASP A 357 4.03 14.65 -20.84
CA ASP A 357 4.83 15.66 -20.13
C ASP A 357 4.59 15.66 -18.61
N ALA A 358 3.86 14.69 -18.08
CA ALA A 358 3.59 14.62 -16.64
C ALA A 358 4.88 14.31 -15.85
N PRO A 359 5.05 14.90 -14.65
CA PRO A 359 6.23 14.64 -13.82
C PRO A 359 6.29 13.16 -13.44
N LEU A 360 7.50 12.61 -13.42
CA LEU A 360 7.81 11.23 -13.08
C LEU A 360 9.04 11.19 -12.18
N THR A 361 9.03 10.33 -11.17
CA THR A 361 10.24 9.95 -10.44
C THR A 361 10.66 8.54 -10.82
N VAL A 362 11.96 8.31 -10.99
CA VAL A 362 12.51 6.98 -11.32
C VAL A 362 13.19 6.40 -10.08
N TRP A 363 12.82 5.18 -9.69
CA TRP A 363 13.49 4.44 -8.64
C TRP A 363 14.30 3.29 -9.21
N THR A 364 15.52 3.13 -8.72
CA THR A 364 16.39 2.00 -9.05
C THR A 364 16.79 1.25 -7.80
N SER A 365 17.28 0.03 -7.99
CA SER A 365 18.09 -0.62 -6.96
C SER A 365 19.52 -0.08 -6.97
N THR A 366 20.36 -0.53 -6.04
CA THR A 366 21.80 -0.22 -6.00
C THR A 366 22.63 -1.01 -7.02
N LEU A 367 22.05 -2.03 -7.65
CA LEU A 367 22.74 -2.92 -8.59
C LEU A 367 22.90 -2.28 -9.97
N ARG A 368 24.08 -2.47 -10.57
CA ARG A 368 24.56 -1.78 -11.78
C ARG A 368 23.58 -1.84 -12.93
N ARG A 369 23.01 -3.01 -13.21
CA ARG A 369 22.03 -3.21 -14.30
C ARG A 369 20.81 -2.27 -14.21
N THR A 370 20.29 -1.99 -13.01
CA THR A 370 19.15 -1.07 -12.86
C THR A 370 19.57 0.38 -13.07
N ILE A 371 20.74 0.76 -12.55
CA ILE A 371 21.33 2.10 -12.68
C ILE A 371 21.67 2.39 -14.15
N GLN A 372 22.28 1.43 -14.87
CA GLN A 372 22.56 1.54 -16.30
C GLN A 372 21.26 1.72 -17.10
N THR A 373 20.26 0.87 -16.87
CA THR A 373 18.96 0.97 -17.56
C THR A 373 18.31 2.33 -17.35
N ALA A 374 18.46 2.93 -16.16
CA ALA A 374 17.91 4.24 -15.85
C ALA A 374 18.72 5.42 -16.40
N SER A 375 19.95 5.21 -16.87
CA SER A 375 20.92 6.29 -17.12
C SER A 375 20.44 7.32 -18.14
N GLU A 376 19.73 6.88 -19.19
CA GLU A 376 19.24 7.75 -20.27
C GLU A 376 17.86 8.37 -20.00
N LEU A 377 17.22 8.03 -18.89
CA LEU A 377 15.94 8.64 -18.51
C LEU A 377 16.17 10.04 -17.93
N ASN A 378 15.61 11.08 -18.54
CA ASN A 378 15.76 12.45 -18.06
C ASN A 378 14.76 12.83 -16.96
N TYR A 379 14.71 12.03 -15.89
CA TYR A 379 13.86 12.23 -14.71
C TYR A 379 14.70 12.19 -13.43
N PRO A 380 14.22 12.76 -12.31
CA PRO A 380 14.82 12.57 -10.99
C PRO A 380 14.93 11.09 -10.66
N LYS A 381 16.12 10.66 -10.23
CA LYS A 381 16.42 9.25 -9.91
C LYS A 381 16.72 9.11 -8.42
N LEU A 382 16.08 8.14 -7.77
CA LEU A 382 16.35 7.76 -6.39
C LEU A 382 16.77 6.29 -6.33
N THR A 383 17.89 6.02 -5.67
CA THR A 383 18.43 4.67 -5.52
C THR A 383 18.05 4.10 -4.16
N TRP A 384 17.41 2.93 -4.15
CA TRP A 384 16.93 2.27 -2.93
C TRP A 384 17.56 0.90 -2.77
N LYS A 385 18.28 0.69 -1.66
CA LYS A 385 18.80 -0.64 -1.31
C LYS A 385 17.69 -1.67 -1.10
N SER A 386 16.55 -1.24 -0.56
CA SER A 386 15.35 -2.09 -0.43
C SER A 386 14.77 -2.57 -1.76
N LEU A 387 15.24 -2.08 -2.92
CA LEU A 387 14.85 -2.57 -4.24
C LEU A 387 15.86 -3.55 -4.84
N ASP A 388 16.97 -3.89 -4.16
CA ASP A 388 17.94 -4.88 -4.67
C ASP A 388 17.28 -6.24 -4.86
N GLU A 389 17.79 -7.06 -5.79
CA GLU A 389 17.21 -8.39 -6.05
C GLU A 389 17.26 -9.25 -4.78
N LEU A 390 16.38 -10.25 -4.71
CA LEU A 390 16.42 -11.27 -3.67
C LEU A 390 17.82 -11.88 -3.59
N ASP A 391 18.42 -11.83 -2.40
CA ASP A 391 19.76 -12.37 -2.13
C ASP A 391 19.72 -13.91 -2.14
N ALA A 392 20.43 -14.55 -3.08
CA ALA A 392 20.48 -16.01 -3.15
C ALA A 392 21.60 -16.61 -2.28
N GLY A 393 22.31 -15.80 -1.49
CA GLY A 393 23.32 -16.22 -0.54
C GLY A 393 24.44 -17.02 -1.21
N VAL A 394 24.67 -18.24 -0.75
CA VAL A 394 25.69 -19.14 -1.35
C VAL A 394 25.40 -19.52 -2.82
N CYS A 395 24.16 -19.32 -3.29
CA CYS A 395 23.74 -19.62 -4.65
C CYS A 395 23.86 -18.43 -5.61
N ASP A 396 24.40 -17.30 -5.16
CA ASP A 396 24.63 -16.14 -6.04
C ASP A 396 25.63 -16.47 -7.16
N ALA A 397 25.36 -15.94 -8.36
CA ALA A 397 26.12 -16.18 -9.58
C ALA A 397 26.14 -17.64 -10.10
N MET A 398 25.25 -18.50 -9.61
CA MET A 398 25.06 -19.87 -10.10
C MET A 398 23.86 -19.96 -11.06
N THR A 399 23.90 -20.91 -11.97
CA THR A 399 22.74 -21.38 -12.76
C THR A 399 21.84 -22.29 -11.91
N TYR A 400 20.61 -22.51 -12.35
CA TYR A 400 19.71 -23.43 -11.63
C TYR A 400 20.22 -24.87 -11.66
N GLU A 401 20.85 -25.29 -12.75
CA GLU A 401 21.46 -26.60 -12.93
C GLU A 401 22.65 -26.80 -11.98
N GLU A 402 23.50 -25.79 -11.81
CA GLU A 402 24.59 -25.82 -10.83
C GLU A 402 24.05 -25.89 -9.39
N ILE A 403 22.96 -25.19 -9.09
CA ILE A 403 22.31 -25.24 -7.76
C ILE A 403 21.73 -26.63 -7.51
N GLU A 404 21.05 -27.23 -8.49
CA GLU A 404 20.49 -28.58 -8.37
C GLU A 404 21.59 -29.63 -8.11
N GLN A 405 22.75 -29.49 -8.77
CA GLN A 405 23.89 -30.39 -8.57
C GLN A 405 24.61 -30.17 -7.23
N ALA A 406 24.86 -28.91 -6.85
CA ALA A 406 25.61 -28.59 -5.64
C ALA A 406 24.75 -28.66 -4.35
N TYR A 407 23.47 -28.34 -4.46
CA TYR A 407 22.52 -28.21 -3.35
C TYR A 407 21.13 -28.83 -3.70
N PRO A 408 21.05 -30.14 -3.98
CA PRO A 408 19.81 -30.79 -4.43
C PRO A 408 18.65 -30.66 -3.43
N ASP A 409 18.94 -30.75 -2.13
CA ASP A 409 17.92 -30.59 -1.07
C ASP A 409 17.34 -29.16 -1.04
N ASP A 410 18.18 -28.15 -1.26
CA ASP A 410 17.73 -26.75 -1.34
C ASP A 410 16.88 -26.49 -2.57
N PHE A 411 17.28 -27.07 -3.71
CA PHE A 411 16.51 -26.98 -4.94
C PHE A 411 15.11 -27.56 -4.77
N ALA A 412 15.01 -28.76 -4.17
CA ALA A 412 13.73 -29.41 -3.86
C ALA A 412 12.89 -28.61 -2.84
N ASN A 413 13.51 -28.17 -1.73
CA ASN A 413 12.82 -27.40 -0.69
C ASN A 413 12.26 -26.06 -1.21
N ARG A 414 12.99 -25.40 -2.12
CA ARG A 414 12.55 -24.18 -2.78
C ARG A 414 11.37 -24.43 -3.71
N ASP A 415 11.33 -25.57 -4.37
CA ASP A 415 10.22 -25.94 -5.26
C ASP A 415 8.95 -26.32 -4.50
N ASP A 416 9.10 -26.94 -3.33
CA ASP A 416 8.01 -27.28 -2.42
C ASP A 416 7.33 -26.04 -1.82
N ASP A 417 8.12 -25.11 -1.28
CA ASP A 417 7.60 -23.87 -0.66
C ASP A 417 8.47 -22.66 -1.00
N LYS A 418 8.31 -22.16 -2.24
CA LYS A 418 9.11 -21.06 -2.78
C LYS A 418 8.93 -19.73 -2.04
N PHE A 419 7.80 -19.52 -1.37
CA PHE A 419 7.55 -18.28 -0.65
C PHE A 419 8.34 -18.24 0.66
N ASN A 420 8.33 -19.34 1.42
CA ASN A 420 8.97 -19.41 2.73
C ASN A 420 10.41 -19.94 2.70
N TYR A 421 10.86 -20.56 1.61
CA TYR A 421 12.25 -21.02 1.48
C TYR A 421 13.21 -19.83 1.52
N ARG A 422 14.16 -19.85 2.46
CA ARG A 422 15.27 -18.90 2.57
C ARG A 422 16.56 -19.56 2.11
N TYR A 423 17.23 -18.93 1.15
CA TYR A 423 18.57 -19.33 0.71
C TYR A 423 19.57 -19.32 1.88
N ARG A 424 20.56 -20.20 1.84
CA ARG A 424 21.62 -20.24 2.87
C ARG A 424 22.43 -18.94 2.82
N GLY A 425 22.35 -18.15 3.89
CA GLY A 425 22.99 -16.83 3.95
C GLY A 425 22.31 -15.76 3.10
N GLY A 426 21.10 -16.00 2.59
CA GLY A 426 20.35 -15.07 1.75
C GLY A 426 18.92 -14.85 2.26
N GLU A 427 18.01 -14.55 1.34
CA GLU A 427 16.62 -14.16 1.60
C GLU A 427 15.59 -15.21 1.13
N SER A 428 14.39 -15.11 1.71
CA SER A 428 13.15 -15.69 1.17
C SER A 428 12.27 -14.60 0.55
N TYR A 429 11.23 -14.97 -0.20
CA TYR A 429 10.23 -13.99 -0.65
C TYR A 429 9.53 -13.30 0.52
N ARG A 430 9.34 -14.00 1.64
CA ARG A 430 8.83 -13.42 2.89
C ARG A 430 9.74 -12.33 3.44
N ASP A 431 11.06 -12.52 3.41
CA ASP A 431 12.03 -11.48 3.83
C ASP A 431 11.96 -10.26 2.91
N VAL A 432 11.85 -10.52 1.60
CA VAL A 432 11.66 -9.46 0.60
C VAL A 432 10.39 -8.66 0.87
N VAL A 433 9.27 -9.32 1.17
CA VAL A 433 8.01 -8.66 1.57
C VAL A 433 8.26 -7.74 2.77
N VAL A 434 8.89 -8.23 3.84
CA VAL A 434 9.15 -7.40 5.03
C VAL A 434 10.03 -6.18 4.69
N ARG A 435 11.12 -6.34 3.92
CA ARG A 435 12.00 -5.19 3.60
C ARG A 435 11.41 -4.20 2.60
N LEU A 436 10.41 -4.62 1.81
CA LEU A 436 9.71 -3.75 0.87
C LEU A 436 8.66 -2.88 1.54
N GLU A 437 8.40 -3.04 2.84
CA GLU A 437 7.36 -2.27 3.51
C GLU A 437 7.58 -0.75 3.39
N PRO A 438 8.78 -0.20 3.65
CA PRO A 438 9.02 1.23 3.44
C PRO A 438 8.83 1.67 1.98
N VAL A 439 9.10 0.78 1.02
CA VAL A 439 8.88 1.05 -0.42
C VAL A 439 7.37 1.15 -0.69
N ILE A 440 6.55 0.24 -0.15
CA ILE A 440 5.09 0.31 -0.26
C ILE A 440 4.54 1.60 0.34
N MET A 441 5.03 2.01 1.52
CA MET A 441 4.60 3.27 2.16
C MET A 441 4.86 4.47 1.25
N GLU A 442 6.05 4.54 0.67
CA GLU A 442 6.40 5.65 -0.20
C GLU A 442 5.67 5.58 -1.55
N LEU A 443 5.39 4.38 -2.09
CA LEU A 443 4.57 4.22 -3.31
C LEU A 443 3.11 4.63 -3.13
N GLU A 444 2.57 4.51 -1.91
CA GLU A 444 1.23 5.01 -1.62
C GLU A 444 1.20 6.53 -1.46
N ARG A 445 2.34 7.16 -1.17
CA ARG A 445 2.52 8.62 -1.03
C ARG A 445 2.82 9.35 -2.35
N GLN A 446 3.55 8.68 -3.25
CA GLN A 446 4.02 9.25 -4.51
C GLN A 446 2.94 9.22 -5.60
N GLU A 447 3.05 10.15 -6.55
CA GLU A 447 2.20 10.19 -7.75
C GLU A 447 2.77 9.27 -8.85
N ASN A 448 3.12 9.81 -10.03
CA ASN A 448 3.66 8.98 -11.09
C ASN A 448 5.09 8.55 -10.78
N ILE A 449 5.33 7.25 -10.89
CA ILE A 449 6.62 6.66 -10.54
C ILE A 449 6.98 5.51 -11.48
N LEU A 450 8.26 5.41 -11.84
CA LEU A 450 8.82 4.30 -12.60
C LEU A 450 9.82 3.55 -11.72
N ILE A 451 9.58 2.28 -11.46
CA ILE A 451 10.48 1.41 -10.72
C ILE A 451 11.22 0.52 -11.72
N ILE A 452 12.54 0.72 -11.81
CA ILE A 452 13.45 -0.16 -12.53
C ILE A 452 14.05 -1.13 -11.51
N GLY A 453 13.41 -2.29 -11.39
CA GLY A 453 13.72 -3.29 -10.38
C GLY A 453 14.19 -4.63 -10.96
N HIS A 454 13.96 -5.69 -10.18
CA HIS A 454 14.35 -7.06 -10.52
C HIS A 454 13.17 -8.01 -10.46
N GLN A 455 13.38 -9.26 -10.86
CA GLN A 455 12.28 -10.19 -11.05
C GLN A 455 11.56 -10.50 -9.74
N ALA A 456 12.26 -10.84 -8.64
CA ALA A 456 11.56 -11.19 -7.39
C ALA A 456 10.90 -9.95 -6.75
N ILE A 457 11.58 -8.80 -6.83
CA ILE A 457 11.11 -7.54 -6.25
C ILE A 457 9.82 -7.05 -6.91
N LEU A 458 9.80 -7.03 -8.25
CA LEU A 458 8.61 -6.59 -8.98
C LEU A 458 7.45 -7.56 -8.84
N ARG A 459 7.68 -8.87 -8.60
CA ARG A 459 6.62 -9.80 -8.23
C ARG A 459 5.95 -9.40 -6.92
N CYS A 460 6.74 -9.04 -5.90
CA CYS A 460 6.20 -8.61 -4.60
C CYS A 460 5.36 -7.33 -4.72
N LEU A 461 5.86 -6.34 -5.45
CA LEU A 461 5.14 -5.08 -5.68
C LEU A 461 3.86 -5.30 -6.51
N TYR A 462 3.94 -6.10 -7.57
CA TYR A 462 2.79 -6.47 -8.37
C TYR A 462 1.72 -7.19 -7.54
N ALA A 463 2.13 -8.16 -6.71
CA ALA A 463 1.21 -8.90 -5.85
C ALA A 463 0.47 -7.99 -4.86
N TYR A 464 1.14 -6.96 -4.32
CA TYR A 464 0.51 -5.96 -3.45
C TYR A 464 -0.62 -5.21 -4.17
N PHE A 465 -0.34 -4.63 -5.35
CA PHE A 465 -1.32 -3.83 -6.10
C PHE A 465 -2.48 -4.66 -6.68
N HIS A 466 -2.25 -5.93 -7.01
CA HIS A 466 -3.28 -6.85 -7.51
C HIS A 466 -3.93 -7.72 -6.42
N HIS A 467 -3.49 -7.58 -5.17
CA HIS A 467 -4.04 -8.30 -4.02
C HIS A 467 -3.93 -9.82 -4.16
N LEU A 468 -2.82 -10.28 -4.72
CA LEU A 468 -2.60 -11.70 -5.01
C LEU A 468 -2.19 -12.46 -3.74
N PRO A 469 -2.61 -13.74 -3.59
CA PRO A 469 -2.15 -14.60 -2.53
C PRO A 469 -0.62 -14.80 -2.55
N GLN A 470 -0.03 -14.96 -1.37
CA GLN A 470 1.41 -15.17 -1.22
C GLN A 470 1.92 -16.45 -1.90
N VAL A 471 1.08 -17.48 -1.99
CA VAL A 471 1.40 -18.74 -2.67
C VAL A 471 1.62 -18.56 -4.18
N ASP A 472 1.00 -17.54 -4.78
CA ASP A 472 1.10 -17.24 -6.21
C ASP A 472 2.21 -16.23 -6.51
N LEU A 473 2.56 -15.39 -5.51
CA LEU A 473 3.51 -14.30 -5.63
C LEU A 473 4.85 -14.71 -6.28
N PRO A 474 5.55 -15.79 -5.85
CA PRO A 474 6.84 -16.19 -6.44
C PRO A 474 6.79 -16.64 -7.91
N TYR A 475 5.60 -16.78 -8.49
CA TYR A 475 5.36 -17.31 -9.83
C TYR A 475 4.73 -16.29 -10.79
N ILE A 476 4.51 -15.04 -10.36
CA ILE A 476 4.01 -13.99 -11.26
C ILE A 476 4.99 -13.77 -12.42
N LYS A 477 4.47 -13.65 -13.65
CA LYS A 477 5.30 -13.41 -14.84
C LYS A 477 5.60 -11.92 -15.01
N ILE A 478 6.87 -11.56 -14.77
CA ILE A 478 7.44 -10.23 -14.99
C ILE A 478 8.56 -10.36 -16.05
N PRO A 479 8.23 -10.24 -17.35
CA PRO A 479 9.18 -10.43 -18.43
C PRO A 479 10.24 -9.31 -18.51
N LEU A 480 11.39 -9.61 -19.12
CA LEU A 480 12.36 -8.58 -19.52
C LEU A 480 11.78 -7.70 -20.63
N HIS A 481 12.35 -6.50 -20.78
CA HIS A 481 12.07 -5.55 -21.87
C HIS A 481 10.59 -5.17 -22.03
N THR A 482 9.85 -5.20 -20.93
CA THR A 482 8.42 -4.87 -20.88
C THR A 482 8.16 -3.91 -19.73
N VAL A 483 7.50 -2.80 -20.03
CA VAL A 483 6.97 -1.87 -19.02
C VAL A 483 5.55 -2.29 -18.68
N ILE A 484 5.27 -2.49 -17.39
CA ILE A 484 3.94 -2.76 -16.85
C ILE A 484 3.44 -1.49 -16.19
N LYS A 485 2.39 -0.88 -16.72
CA LYS A 485 1.74 0.28 -16.13
C LYS A 485 0.58 -0.19 -15.26
N LEU A 486 0.61 0.23 -14.00
CA LEU A 486 -0.41 -0.03 -13.01
C LEU A 486 -1.17 1.27 -12.74
N THR A 487 -2.50 1.22 -12.79
CA THR A 487 -3.38 2.34 -12.43
C THR A 487 -4.23 1.94 -11.23
N PRO A 488 -3.84 2.33 -10.00
CA PRO A 488 -4.60 1.99 -8.80
C PRO A 488 -6.01 2.57 -8.84
N LYS A 489 -7.00 1.74 -8.50
CA LYS A 489 -8.43 2.10 -8.38
C LYS A 489 -8.93 1.82 -6.97
N ALA A 490 -10.15 2.27 -6.69
CA ALA A 490 -10.77 2.06 -5.38
C ALA A 490 -11.01 0.58 -5.03
N TYR A 491 -11.19 -0.28 -6.04
CA TYR A 491 -11.52 -1.70 -5.89
C TYR A 491 -10.59 -2.62 -6.71
N GLY A 492 -9.37 -2.20 -6.99
CA GLY A 492 -8.39 -3.00 -7.72
C GLY A 492 -7.30 -2.16 -8.37
N CYS A 493 -6.67 -2.72 -9.39
CA CYS A 493 -5.61 -2.06 -10.15
C CYS A 493 -5.71 -2.50 -11.61
N ASP A 494 -5.81 -1.54 -12.53
CA ASP A 494 -5.71 -1.84 -13.96
C ASP A 494 -4.24 -2.10 -14.32
N GLU A 495 -4.00 -3.01 -15.26
CA GLU A 495 -2.69 -3.20 -15.85
C GLU A 495 -2.70 -3.00 -17.37
N GLU A 496 -1.64 -2.38 -17.87
CA GLU A 496 -1.30 -2.31 -19.29
C GLU A 496 0.16 -2.74 -19.44
N ARG A 497 0.49 -3.50 -20.50
CA ARG A 497 1.86 -4.00 -20.74
C ARG A 497 2.37 -3.55 -22.09
N TYR A 498 3.52 -2.89 -22.08
CA TYR A 498 4.19 -2.38 -23.28
C TYR A 498 5.53 -3.09 -23.45
N ALA A 499 5.56 -4.08 -24.34
CA ALA A 499 6.77 -4.83 -24.67
C ALA A 499 7.50 -4.15 -25.84
N LEU A 500 8.80 -3.91 -25.68
CA LEU A 500 9.63 -3.47 -26.79
C LEU A 500 10.02 -4.67 -27.67
N PRO A 501 10.12 -4.50 -29.01
CA PRO A 501 10.50 -5.57 -29.93
C PRO A 501 12.01 -5.86 -29.88
N ILE A 502 12.55 -6.07 -28.68
CA ILE A 502 13.95 -6.33 -28.39
C ILE A 502 14.01 -7.69 -27.72
N GLN A 503 14.63 -8.66 -28.38
CA GLN A 503 14.75 -10.02 -27.86
C GLN A 503 15.43 -10.04 -26.48
N ALA A 504 14.93 -10.89 -25.61
CA ALA A 504 15.51 -11.20 -24.30
C ALA A 504 15.24 -12.67 -23.96
N VAL A 505 16.12 -13.25 -23.14
CA VAL A 505 15.90 -14.59 -22.58
C VAL A 505 14.68 -14.63 -21.65
N ASP A 506 13.98 -15.78 -21.59
CA ASP A 506 12.93 -15.99 -20.58
C ASP A 506 13.55 -16.52 -19.28
N THR A 507 13.43 -15.74 -18.22
CA THR A 507 13.92 -16.10 -16.87
C THR A 507 12.81 -16.61 -15.96
N HIS A 508 11.61 -16.84 -16.49
CA HIS A 508 10.47 -17.32 -15.72
C HIS A 508 10.47 -18.85 -15.62
N ARG A 509 10.58 -19.37 -14.38
CA ARG A 509 10.36 -20.78 -14.07
C ARG A 509 8.94 -20.99 -13.54
N PRO A 510 8.10 -21.80 -14.21
CA PRO A 510 6.73 -22.06 -13.76
C PRO A 510 6.71 -22.85 -12.45
N LYS A 511 5.55 -22.87 -11.79
CA LYS A 511 5.34 -23.70 -10.60
C LYS A 511 5.43 -25.19 -10.97
N PRO A 512 6.22 -26.01 -10.26
CA PRO A 512 6.28 -27.44 -10.51
C PRO A 512 4.89 -28.08 -10.39
N LYS A 513 4.55 -28.97 -11.32
CA LYS A 513 3.32 -29.77 -11.26
C LYS A 513 3.52 -30.91 -10.26
N GLY A 514 3.50 -30.64 -8.95
CA GLY A 514 3.88 -31.68 -7.97
C GLY A 514 3.54 -31.49 -6.50
N SER A 515 3.19 -30.30 -6.01
CA SER A 515 2.78 -30.11 -4.61
C SER A 515 1.39 -29.48 -4.55
N ALA A 516 0.37 -30.32 -4.38
CA ALA A 516 -0.88 -29.83 -3.82
C ALA A 516 -0.56 -29.29 -2.41
N PRO A 517 -0.88 -28.03 -2.08
CA PRO A 517 -0.73 -27.59 -0.71
C PRO A 517 -1.57 -28.52 0.18
N VAL A 518 -0.96 -29.08 1.22
CA VAL A 518 -1.73 -29.60 2.36
C VAL A 518 -2.39 -28.38 2.97
N VAL A 519 -3.59 -28.06 2.49
CA VAL A 519 -4.48 -27.13 3.17
C VAL A 519 -4.79 -27.81 4.50
N HIS A 520 -4.17 -27.35 5.58
CA HIS A 520 -4.75 -27.59 6.89
C HIS A 520 -6.13 -26.95 6.84
N ALA A 521 -7.16 -27.80 6.77
CA ALA A 521 -8.53 -27.36 6.88
C ALA A 521 -8.65 -26.63 8.21
N SER A 522 -8.61 -25.30 8.19
CA SER A 522 -9.22 -24.55 9.27
C SER A 522 -10.70 -24.91 9.18
N ALA A 523 -11.26 -25.39 10.28
CA ALA A 523 -12.69 -25.65 10.40
C ALA A 523 -13.45 -24.31 10.46
N ALA A 524 -13.20 -23.40 9.51
CA ALA A 524 -14.02 -22.25 9.26
C ALA A 524 -15.10 -22.70 8.27
N ARG A 525 -16.32 -22.91 8.78
CA ARG A 525 -17.51 -23.04 7.93
C ARG A 525 -17.52 -21.87 6.95
N GLU A 526 -17.32 -22.18 5.66
CA GLU A 526 -17.53 -21.25 4.57
C GLU A 526 -19.00 -20.83 4.57
N TYR A 527 -19.24 -19.60 5.02
CA TYR A 527 -20.51 -18.93 4.77
C TYR A 527 -20.32 -17.99 3.58
N TYR A 528 -20.88 -18.43 2.44
CA TYR A 528 -21.27 -17.66 1.26
C TYR A 528 -20.15 -17.11 0.36
N THR A 529 -19.71 -17.94 -0.59
CA THR A 529 -19.57 -17.51 -1.98
C THR A 529 -20.47 -18.42 -2.81
N GLY A 530 -21.43 -17.83 -3.55
CA GLY A 530 -22.28 -18.54 -4.49
C GLY A 530 -21.96 -18.07 -5.88
N ASP A 531 -21.58 -18.99 -6.76
CA ASP A 531 -22.39 -19.46 -7.90
C ASP A 531 -21.47 -20.03 -8.99
N THR A 532 -21.58 -21.33 -9.24
CA THR A 532 -21.22 -21.93 -10.53
C THR A 532 -22.47 -22.53 -11.13
N GLU A 533 -22.90 -21.93 -12.23
CA GLU A 533 -23.96 -22.41 -13.11
C GLU A 533 -23.63 -23.84 -13.60
N LEU A 534 -24.54 -24.78 -13.36
CA LEU A 534 -24.59 -26.04 -14.09
C LEU A 534 -25.49 -25.82 -15.32
N LYS A 535 -24.86 -25.85 -16.50
CA LYS A 535 -25.54 -26.06 -17.77
C LYS A 535 -26.09 -27.49 -17.83
N VAL A 536 -27.35 -27.60 -18.25
CA VAL A 536 -27.83 -28.72 -19.08
C VAL A 536 -28.35 -28.12 -20.37
#